data_AF-A0A8J7A6E5-F1
#
_entry.id   AF-A0A8J7A6E5-F1
#
_cell.length_a   1.000
_cell.length_b   1.000
_cell.length_c   1.000
_cell.angle_alpha   90.00
_cell.angle_beta   90.00
_cell.angle_gamma   90.00
#
_symmetry.space_group_name_H-M   'P 1'
#
loop_
_entity.id
_entity.type
_entity.pdbx_description
1 polymer ?
#
loop_
_entity_poly.entity_id
_entity_poly.type
_entity_poly.pdbx_seq_one_letter_code
_entity_poly.pdbx_strand_id
1 'polypeptide(L)'
;PFPDLIILTGPNASGKSCYLRQVGLIQLMAQIGSFVPARFARLGICDRIFTRVGAVDDLATGQSTFMVEMNETANILNHATSRSLVLLDEIGRGTATFDGLSIAWAVAEYIAMEIRARTIFATHYHELNELASILPNVANYQVTVKELPDQIIFLHQVQPGGADKSYGIEAGRLAGLPAVVIQRAKQVMGQIEKHSKIAMGLQNLDID
;
A
#
# COMPACT_ATOMS: atom_id res chain seq x y z
N PRO A 1 -17.11 -12.36 -8.58
CA PRO A 1 -17.44 -11.05 -7.97
C PRO A 1 -16.23 -10.12 -8.11
N PHE A 2 -16.43 -8.81 -8.32
CA PHE A 2 -15.31 -7.87 -8.25
C PHE A 2 -14.89 -7.72 -6.78
N PRO A 3 -13.58 -7.63 -6.47
CA PRO A 3 -13.14 -7.43 -5.10
C PRO A 3 -13.60 -6.06 -4.60
N ASP A 4 -13.93 -5.98 -3.31
CA ASP A 4 -14.22 -4.72 -2.64
C ASP A 4 -12.91 -4.02 -2.27
N LEU A 5 -11.91 -4.78 -1.84
CA LEU A 5 -10.60 -4.28 -1.43
C LEU A 5 -9.48 -4.81 -2.34
N ILE A 6 -8.68 -3.90 -2.87
CA ILE A 6 -7.44 -4.20 -3.57
C ILE A 6 -6.25 -3.84 -2.68
N ILE A 7 -5.41 -4.83 -2.37
CA ILE A 7 -4.09 -4.59 -1.78
C ILE A 7 -3.12 -4.33 -2.94
N LEU A 8 -2.61 -3.10 -3.03
CA LEU A 8 -1.70 -2.67 -4.08
C LEU A 8 -0.26 -2.60 -3.54
N THR A 9 0.56 -3.58 -3.89
CA THR A 9 1.96 -3.64 -3.49
C THR A 9 2.91 -3.20 -4.61
N GLY A 10 4.16 -2.98 -4.25
CA GLY A 10 5.23 -2.64 -5.18
C GLY A 10 6.18 -1.61 -4.57
N PRO A 11 7.38 -1.45 -5.16
CA PRO A 11 8.39 -0.58 -4.60
C PRO A 11 7.98 0.89 -4.51
N ASN A 12 8.69 1.64 -3.66
CA ASN A 12 8.56 3.10 -3.64
C ASN A 12 8.92 3.68 -5.01
N ALA A 13 8.30 4.80 -5.38
CA ALA A 13 8.40 5.42 -6.70
C ALA A 13 7.88 4.60 -7.90
N SER A 14 7.25 3.44 -7.69
CA SER A 14 6.64 2.67 -8.78
C SER A 14 5.40 3.32 -9.38
N GLY A 15 4.80 4.30 -8.70
CA GLY A 15 3.60 5.02 -9.17
C GLY A 15 2.30 4.64 -8.46
N LYS A 16 2.35 3.92 -7.32
CA LYS A 16 1.15 3.58 -6.51
C LYS A 16 0.30 4.82 -6.17
N SER A 17 0.90 5.87 -5.61
CA SER A 17 0.19 7.11 -5.27
C SER A 17 -0.38 7.82 -6.49
N CYS A 18 0.33 7.78 -7.62
CA CYS A 18 -0.17 8.32 -8.89
C CYS A 18 -1.40 7.54 -9.37
N TYR A 19 -1.38 6.22 -9.26
CA TYR A 19 -2.50 5.35 -9.60
C TYR A 19 -3.73 5.62 -8.72
N LEU A 20 -3.54 5.76 -7.40
CA LEU A 20 -4.62 6.15 -6.48
C LEU A 20 -5.25 7.49 -6.88
N ARG A 21 -4.43 8.53 -7.06
CA ARG A 21 -4.89 9.86 -7.45
C ARG A 21 -5.63 9.83 -8.80
N GLN A 22 -5.14 9.06 -9.76
CA GLN A 22 -5.78 8.87 -11.05
C GLN A 22 -7.19 8.27 -10.89
N VAL A 23 -7.37 7.24 -10.07
CA VAL A 23 -8.68 6.62 -9.81
C VAL A 23 -9.63 7.62 -9.16
N GLY A 24 -9.17 8.37 -8.16
CA GLY A 24 -9.97 9.41 -7.50
C GLY A 24 -10.42 10.52 -8.46
N LEU A 25 -9.51 11.01 -9.31
CA LEU A 25 -9.82 12.02 -10.32
C LEU A 25 -10.81 11.51 -11.36
N ILE A 26 -10.64 10.27 -11.86
CA ILE A 26 -11.59 9.65 -12.81
C ILE A 26 -12.99 9.57 -12.19
N GLN A 27 -13.10 9.14 -10.93
CA GLN A 27 -14.38 9.06 -10.22
C GLN A 27 -15.04 10.44 -10.10
N LEU A 28 -14.28 11.46 -9.70
CA LEU A 28 -14.77 12.83 -9.57
C LEU A 28 -15.24 13.39 -10.93
N MET A 29 -14.40 13.27 -11.96
CA MET A 29 -14.72 13.73 -13.33
C MET A 29 -16.01 13.10 -13.86
N ALA A 30 -16.19 11.79 -13.66
CA ALA A 30 -17.42 11.11 -14.06
C ALA A 30 -18.66 11.64 -13.33
N GLN A 31 -18.56 11.89 -12.02
CA GLN A 31 -19.69 12.35 -11.21
C GLN A 31 -20.05 13.82 -11.39
N ILE A 32 -19.14 14.66 -11.92
CA ILE A 32 -19.47 16.02 -12.36
C ILE A 32 -20.03 16.06 -13.80
N GLY A 33 -20.15 14.90 -14.47
CA GLY A 33 -20.66 14.80 -15.85
C GLY A 33 -19.62 15.06 -16.94
N SER A 34 -18.33 15.03 -16.62
CA SER A 34 -17.25 15.21 -17.59
C SER A 34 -16.86 13.88 -18.26
N PHE A 35 -16.22 13.97 -19.42
CA PHE A 35 -15.47 12.84 -19.99
C PHE A 35 -14.28 12.50 -19.09
N VAL A 36 -13.89 11.23 -19.07
CA VAL A 36 -12.78 10.73 -18.25
C VAL A 36 -11.58 10.32 -19.11
N PRO A 37 -10.35 10.44 -18.61
CA PRO A 37 -9.13 10.05 -19.33
C PRO A 37 -8.94 8.52 -19.34
N ALA A 38 -9.81 7.80 -20.06
CA ALA A 38 -9.74 6.35 -20.23
C ALA A 38 -10.22 5.94 -21.62
N ARG A 39 -9.74 4.80 -22.13
CA ARG A 39 -10.29 4.19 -23.36
C ARG A 39 -11.75 3.74 -23.17
N PHE A 40 -12.08 3.29 -21.96
CA PHE A 40 -13.41 2.89 -21.52
C PHE A 40 -13.46 2.96 -19.99
N ALA A 41 -14.59 3.38 -19.41
CA ALA A 41 -14.79 3.40 -17.97
C ALA A 41 -16.22 3.01 -17.61
N ARG A 42 -16.35 2.06 -16.68
CA ARG A 42 -17.62 1.73 -16.02
C ARG A 42 -17.44 1.97 -14.53
N LEU A 43 -18.11 2.99 -14.01
CA LEU A 43 -17.93 3.46 -12.64
C LEU A 43 -19.27 3.39 -11.91
N GLY A 44 -19.26 2.88 -10.69
CA GLY A 44 -20.40 3.03 -9.79
C GLY A 44 -20.39 4.42 -9.17
N ILE A 45 -21.57 4.97 -8.86
CA ILE A 45 -21.65 6.23 -8.12
C ILE A 45 -21.14 5.97 -6.69
N CYS A 46 -20.22 6.81 -6.23
CA CYS A 46 -19.81 6.88 -4.84
C CYS A 46 -20.48 8.05 -4.14
N ASP A 47 -20.87 7.83 -2.89
CA ASP A 47 -21.39 8.87 -2.01
C ASP A 47 -20.28 9.80 -1.49
N ARG A 48 -19.09 9.25 -1.24
CA ARG A 48 -17.88 9.98 -0.82
C ARG A 48 -16.62 9.34 -1.40
N ILE A 49 -15.62 10.19 -1.65
CA ILE A 49 -14.25 9.78 -1.95
C ILE A 49 -13.40 10.10 -0.72
N PHE A 50 -12.85 9.07 -0.10
CA PHE A 50 -11.91 9.18 1.00
C PHE A 50 -10.50 8.95 0.51
N THR A 51 -9.57 9.80 0.95
CA THR A 51 -8.17 9.68 0.59
C THR A 51 -7.29 9.83 1.82
N ARG A 52 -6.39 8.88 2.02
CA ARG A 52 -5.16 9.09 2.78
C ARG A 52 -4.03 8.90 1.78
N VAL A 53 -3.57 9.98 1.15
CA VAL A 53 -2.52 9.93 0.13
C VAL A 53 -1.48 11.00 0.44
N GLY A 54 -0.71 10.78 1.51
CA GLY A 54 0.41 11.60 1.98
C GLY A 54 0.07 13.07 2.24
N ALA A 55 0.07 13.48 3.51
CA ALA A 55 0.10 14.89 3.85
C ALA A 55 1.48 15.48 3.49
N VAL A 56 1.48 16.71 2.99
CA VAL A 56 2.69 17.56 3.05
C VAL A 56 2.95 17.79 4.54
N ASP A 57 4.18 17.58 5.02
CA ASP A 57 4.55 17.72 6.43
C ASP A 57 3.92 18.98 7.04
N ASP A 58 2.91 18.81 7.88
CA ASP A 58 2.35 19.90 8.66
C ASP A 58 3.14 20.03 9.96
N LEU A 59 4.35 20.57 9.84
CA LEU A 59 5.20 20.96 10.96
C LEU A 59 4.55 22.05 11.84
N ALA A 60 3.43 22.65 11.43
CA ALA A 60 2.84 23.81 12.10
C ALA A 60 1.85 23.45 13.22
N THR A 61 1.29 22.24 13.26
CA THR A 61 0.21 21.88 14.22
C THR A 61 0.67 21.21 15.51
N GLY A 62 1.96 20.88 15.65
CA GLY A 62 2.51 20.26 16.86
C GLY A 62 2.02 18.83 17.14
N GLN A 63 1.27 18.22 16.21
CA GLN A 63 0.90 16.81 16.27
C GLN A 63 1.96 15.96 15.57
N SER A 64 2.19 14.73 16.07
CA SER A 64 3.05 13.80 15.35
C SER A 64 2.40 13.42 14.01
N THR A 65 3.22 13.26 12.97
CA THR A 65 2.77 12.82 11.64
C THR A 65 1.96 11.52 11.70
N PHE A 66 2.34 10.63 12.63
CA PHE A 66 1.59 9.41 12.91
C PHE A 66 0.20 9.68 13.51
N MET A 67 0.05 10.62 14.44
CA MET A 67 -1.26 10.96 15.02
C MET A 67 -2.20 11.57 13.97
N VAL A 68 -1.69 12.42 13.09
CA VAL A 68 -2.46 12.96 11.95
C VAL A 68 -2.95 11.83 11.06
N GLU A 69 -2.07 10.89 10.72
CA GLU A 69 -2.42 9.70 9.94
C GLU A 69 -3.49 8.83 10.61
N MET A 70 -3.42 8.65 11.93
CA MET A 70 -4.41 7.90 12.69
C MET A 70 -5.77 8.61 12.73
N ASN A 71 -5.78 9.95 12.88
CA ASN A 71 -7.00 10.74 12.84
C ASN A 71 -7.66 10.72 11.46
N GLU A 72 -6.87 10.82 10.38
CA GLU A 72 -7.36 10.65 9.01
C GLU A 72 -7.97 9.26 8.81
N THR A 73 -7.27 8.21 9.23
CA THR A 73 -7.75 6.83 9.15
C THR A 73 -9.04 6.64 9.94
N ALA A 74 -9.11 7.15 11.18
CA ALA A 74 -10.32 7.11 12.00
C ALA A 74 -11.49 7.85 11.34
N ASN A 75 -11.25 9.01 10.72
CA ASN A 75 -12.28 9.75 10.01
C ASN A 75 -12.84 8.94 8.83
N ILE A 76 -12.00 8.21 8.10
CA ILE A 76 -12.42 7.31 7.02
C ILE A 76 -13.29 6.19 7.58
N LEU A 77 -12.80 5.47 8.60
CA LEU A 77 -13.50 4.31 9.15
C LEU A 77 -14.87 4.65 9.75
N ASN A 78 -15.00 5.82 10.38
CA ASN A 78 -16.26 6.24 11.02
C ASN A 78 -17.32 6.74 10.03
N HIS A 79 -16.95 7.13 8.81
CA HIS A 79 -17.85 7.82 7.89
C HIS A 79 -17.98 7.18 6.50
N ALA A 80 -17.12 6.21 6.17
CA ALA A 80 -17.22 5.45 4.95
C ALA A 80 -18.45 4.53 4.98
N THR A 81 -19.08 4.37 3.82
CA THR A 81 -20.18 3.43 3.62
C THR A 81 -19.78 2.41 2.56
N SER A 82 -20.59 1.36 2.38
CA SER A 82 -20.41 0.39 1.29
C SER A 82 -20.48 1.01 -0.11
N ARG A 83 -20.95 2.25 -0.25
CA ARG A 83 -20.95 2.99 -1.53
C ARG A 83 -19.75 3.91 -1.69
N SER A 84 -18.92 4.08 -0.67
CA SER A 84 -17.78 4.99 -0.72
C SER A 84 -16.64 4.43 -1.58
N LEU A 85 -15.81 5.33 -2.10
CA LEU A 85 -14.51 5.01 -2.68
C LEU A 85 -13.43 5.40 -1.65
N VAL A 86 -12.58 4.46 -1.27
CA VAL A 86 -11.52 4.67 -0.28
C VAL A 86 -10.15 4.42 -0.92
N LEU A 87 -9.26 5.40 -0.81
CA LEU A 87 -7.92 5.35 -1.40
C LEU A 87 -6.90 5.55 -0.28
N LEU A 88 -6.27 4.47 0.14
CA LEU A 88 -5.30 4.46 1.23
C LEU A 88 -3.90 4.27 0.66
N ASP A 89 -2.99 5.15 1.04
CA ASP A 89 -1.57 5.06 0.71
C ASP A 89 -0.83 4.92 2.04
N GLU A 90 -0.26 3.76 2.31
CA GLU A 90 0.84 3.53 3.24
C GLU A 90 0.57 3.83 4.73
N ILE A 91 -0.57 3.36 5.25
CA ILE A 91 -0.87 3.41 6.69
C ILE A 91 0.16 2.58 7.48
N GLY A 92 0.52 3.03 8.67
CA GLY A 92 1.40 2.38 9.65
C GLY A 92 2.86 2.79 9.57
N ARG A 93 3.26 3.66 8.63
CA ARG A 93 4.69 3.96 8.42
C ARG A 93 5.37 4.77 9.52
N GLY A 94 4.61 5.59 10.25
CA GLY A 94 5.16 6.53 11.24
C GLY A 94 5.50 5.92 12.61
N THR A 95 5.44 4.60 12.77
CA THR A 95 5.61 3.90 14.06
C THR A 95 6.50 2.66 13.91
N ALA A 96 6.69 1.90 15.00
CA ALA A 96 7.39 0.62 14.99
C ALA A 96 6.78 -0.32 13.93
N THR A 97 7.63 -1.04 13.20
CA THR A 97 7.21 -1.83 12.02
C THR A 97 6.07 -2.81 12.32
N PHE A 98 6.12 -3.49 13.47
CA PHE A 98 5.07 -4.44 13.88
C PHE A 98 3.76 -3.77 14.26
N ASP A 99 3.82 -2.63 14.97
CA ASP A 99 2.61 -1.86 15.31
C ASP A 99 1.95 -1.31 14.04
N GLY A 100 2.76 -0.77 13.11
CA GLY A 100 2.31 -0.25 11.84
C GLY A 100 1.64 -1.32 10.97
N LEU A 101 2.27 -2.50 10.86
CA LEU A 101 1.70 -3.65 10.16
C LEU A 101 0.37 -4.10 10.80
N SER A 102 0.34 -4.22 12.13
CA SER A 102 -0.85 -4.68 12.86
C SER A 102 -2.04 -3.74 12.67
N ILE A 103 -1.80 -2.42 12.72
CA ILE A 103 -2.83 -1.41 12.46
C ILE A 103 -3.29 -1.48 11.00
N ALA A 104 -2.35 -1.52 10.05
CA ALA A 104 -2.69 -1.60 8.63
C ALA A 104 -3.54 -2.84 8.31
N TRP A 105 -3.19 -3.99 8.90
CA TRP A 105 -3.97 -5.23 8.77
C TRP A 105 -5.38 -5.08 9.32
N ALA A 106 -5.53 -4.62 10.57
CA ALA A 106 -6.84 -4.44 11.21
C ALA A 106 -7.73 -3.45 10.43
N VAL A 107 -7.15 -2.38 9.91
CA VAL A 107 -7.85 -1.40 9.05
C VAL A 107 -8.34 -2.06 7.76
N ALA A 108 -7.48 -2.83 7.08
CA ALA A 108 -7.81 -3.52 5.84
C ALA A 108 -8.91 -4.58 6.05
N GLU A 109 -8.86 -5.30 7.16
CA GLU A 109 -9.87 -6.29 7.55
C GLU A 109 -11.22 -5.64 7.84
N TYR A 110 -11.25 -4.57 8.66
CA TYR A 110 -12.48 -3.84 9.00
C TYR A 110 -13.16 -3.21 7.77
N ILE A 111 -12.38 -2.45 6.98
CA ILE A 111 -12.36 -2.50 5.51
C ILE A 111 -13.34 -3.45 4.81
N ALA A 112 -12.78 -4.62 4.55
CA ALA A 112 -13.35 -5.67 3.73
C ALA A 112 -14.54 -6.38 4.38
N MET A 113 -14.60 -6.49 5.70
CA MET A 113 -15.63 -7.28 6.38
C MET A 113 -16.87 -6.44 6.76
N GLU A 114 -16.65 -5.29 7.38
CA GLU A 114 -17.70 -4.46 8.00
C GLU A 114 -18.20 -3.38 7.05
N ILE A 115 -17.31 -2.54 6.52
CA ILE A 115 -17.72 -1.40 5.68
C ILE A 115 -18.06 -1.86 4.26
N ARG A 116 -17.24 -2.75 3.69
CA ARG A 116 -17.34 -3.24 2.30
C ARG A 116 -17.35 -2.12 1.27
N ALA A 117 -16.54 -1.08 1.53
CA ALA A 117 -16.33 0.02 0.59
C ALA A 117 -15.38 -0.41 -0.54
N ARG A 118 -15.56 0.18 -1.74
CA ARG A 118 -14.60 0.02 -2.84
C ARG A 118 -13.29 0.68 -2.45
N THR A 119 -12.25 -0.11 -2.26
CA THR A 119 -11.01 0.33 -1.63
C THR A 119 -9.79 -0.08 -2.43
N ILE A 120 -8.83 0.83 -2.59
CA ILE A 120 -7.48 0.51 -3.01
C ILE A 120 -6.55 0.92 -1.88
N PHE A 121 -5.85 -0.06 -1.32
CA PHE A 121 -4.86 0.14 -0.26
C PHE A 121 -3.47 -0.12 -0.82
N ALA A 122 -2.77 0.95 -1.17
CA ALA A 122 -1.36 0.90 -1.52
C ALA A 122 -0.50 0.74 -0.26
N THR A 123 0.36 -0.28 -0.22
CA THR A 123 1.20 -0.56 0.93
C THR A 123 2.58 -1.09 0.54
N HIS A 124 3.49 -1.04 1.51
CA HIS A 124 4.81 -1.67 1.45
C HIS A 124 4.89 -2.95 2.31
N TYR A 125 3.86 -3.20 3.14
CA TYR A 125 3.70 -4.42 3.89
C TYR A 125 3.22 -5.52 2.93
N HIS A 126 4.13 -6.38 2.53
CA HIS A 126 3.86 -7.52 1.65
C HIS A 126 3.07 -8.61 2.39
N GLU A 127 3.13 -8.62 3.72
CA GLU A 127 2.36 -9.45 4.63
C GLU A 127 0.85 -9.28 4.39
N LEU A 128 0.38 -8.05 4.07
CA LEU A 128 -1.03 -7.80 3.77
C LEU A 128 -1.54 -8.55 2.53
N ASN A 129 -0.66 -9.10 1.68
CA ASN A 129 -1.07 -9.96 0.58
C ASN A 129 -1.81 -11.23 1.07
N GLU A 130 -1.55 -11.68 2.29
CA GLU A 130 -2.20 -12.86 2.87
C GLU A 130 -3.71 -12.66 3.06
N LEU A 131 -4.19 -11.42 3.20
CA LEU A 131 -5.62 -11.11 3.32
C LEU A 131 -6.43 -11.63 2.13
N ALA A 132 -5.87 -11.64 0.92
CA ALA A 132 -6.55 -12.17 -0.26
C ALA A 132 -6.77 -13.69 -0.22
N SER A 133 -6.01 -14.41 0.61
CA SER A 133 -6.20 -15.85 0.85
C SER A 133 -7.25 -16.13 1.93
N ILE A 134 -7.51 -15.15 2.80
CA ILE A 134 -8.40 -15.28 3.96
C ILE A 134 -9.81 -14.73 3.63
N LEU A 135 -9.88 -13.62 2.89
CA LEU A 135 -11.11 -12.88 2.63
C LEU A 135 -11.46 -12.91 1.14
N PRO A 136 -12.64 -13.42 0.74
CA PRO A 136 -12.98 -13.66 -0.66
C PRO A 136 -13.25 -12.39 -1.48
N ASN A 137 -13.43 -11.24 -0.83
CA ASN A 137 -13.62 -9.94 -1.49
C ASN A 137 -12.35 -9.07 -1.49
N VAL A 138 -11.18 -9.67 -1.18
CA VAL A 138 -9.87 -9.03 -1.24
C VAL A 138 -9.08 -9.59 -2.41
N ALA A 139 -8.37 -8.74 -3.14
CA ALA A 139 -7.49 -9.16 -4.23
C ALA A 139 -6.15 -8.42 -4.19
N ASN A 140 -5.08 -9.14 -4.55
CA ASN A 140 -3.74 -8.56 -4.64
C ASN A 140 -3.46 -8.05 -6.05
N TYR A 141 -2.91 -6.84 -6.10
CA TYR A 141 -2.34 -6.24 -7.29
C TYR A 141 -0.96 -5.68 -6.98
N GLN A 142 -0.12 -5.60 -8.01
CA GLN A 142 1.21 -5.05 -7.89
C GLN A 142 1.53 -4.11 -9.05
N VAL A 143 2.38 -3.13 -8.78
CA VAL A 143 3.01 -2.34 -9.85
C VAL A 143 4.27 -3.05 -10.32
N THR A 144 4.31 -3.44 -11.59
CA THR A 144 5.37 -4.29 -12.12
C THR A 144 6.70 -3.57 -12.31
N VAL A 145 7.75 -4.35 -12.13
CA VAL A 145 9.13 -3.93 -12.16
C VAL A 145 9.88 -4.89 -13.07
N LYS A 146 10.72 -4.34 -13.95
CA LYS A 146 11.62 -5.13 -14.79
C LYS A 146 13.03 -5.04 -14.24
N GLU A 147 13.54 -6.17 -13.75
CA GLU A 147 14.93 -6.34 -13.36
C GLU A 147 15.78 -6.59 -14.60
N LEU A 148 16.87 -5.84 -14.72
CA LEU A 148 17.96 -6.06 -15.64
C LEU A 148 19.25 -6.21 -14.79
N PRO A 149 20.31 -6.84 -15.31
CA PRO A 149 21.52 -7.14 -14.54
C PRO A 149 22.05 -5.94 -13.76
N ASP A 150 22.01 -4.75 -14.37
CA ASP A 150 22.53 -3.52 -13.80
C ASP A 150 21.47 -2.42 -13.58
N GLN A 151 20.18 -2.69 -13.74
CA GLN A 151 19.15 -1.65 -13.53
C GLN A 151 17.77 -2.21 -13.21
N ILE A 152 16.97 -1.38 -12.55
CA ILE A 152 15.55 -1.63 -12.33
C ILE A 152 14.77 -0.63 -13.16
N ILE A 153 13.80 -1.11 -13.94
CA ILE A 153 12.87 -0.28 -14.69
C ILE A 153 11.48 -0.42 -14.09
N PHE A 154 10.91 0.68 -13.61
CA PHE A 154 9.51 0.73 -13.22
C PHE A 154 8.63 0.76 -14.47
N LEU A 155 7.81 -0.27 -14.66
CA LEU A 155 6.95 -0.36 -15.86
C LEU A 155 5.67 0.46 -15.73
N HIS A 156 5.34 0.92 -14.51
CA HIS A 156 4.11 1.65 -14.19
C HIS A 156 2.83 0.90 -14.62
N GLN A 157 2.90 -0.44 -14.68
CA GLN A 157 1.77 -1.29 -15.03
C GLN A 157 1.25 -1.98 -13.77
N VAL A 158 -0.05 -1.84 -13.50
CA VAL A 158 -0.74 -2.55 -12.43
C VAL A 158 -1.20 -3.90 -12.97
N GLN A 159 -0.79 -4.99 -12.32
CA GLN A 159 -1.16 -6.37 -12.68
C GLN A 159 -1.63 -7.16 -11.46
N PRO A 160 -2.48 -8.19 -11.63
CA PRO A 160 -2.85 -9.09 -10.55
C PRO A 160 -1.63 -9.77 -9.91
N GLY A 161 -1.71 -10.04 -8.61
CA GLY A 161 -0.66 -10.66 -7.80
C GLY A 161 -0.08 -9.71 -6.76
N GLY A 162 0.59 -10.26 -5.75
CA GLY A 162 1.31 -9.49 -4.72
C GLY A 162 2.81 -9.47 -5.00
N ALA A 163 3.47 -8.34 -4.72
CA ALA A 163 4.93 -8.27 -4.73
C ALA A 163 5.50 -8.95 -3.47
N ASP A 164 6.55 -9.76 -3.64
CA ASP A 164 7.26 -10.50 -2.59
C ASP A 164 8.64 -9.92 -2.26
N LYS A 165 9.08 -8.88 -2.98
CA LYS A 165 10.41 -8.28 -2.85
C LYS A 165 10.36 -6.78 -2.60
N SER A 166 11.21 -6.34 -1.68
CA SER A 166 11.53 -4.92 -1.48
C SER A 166 12.77 -4.55 -2.29
N TYR A 167 12.68 -3.44 -3.04
CA TYR A 167 13.75 -2.95 -3.91
C TYR A 167 14.49 -1.75 -3.32
N GLY A 168 14.50 -1.60 -2.00
CA GLY A 168 15.06 -0.43 -1.33
C GLY A 168 16.56 -0.22 -1.60
N ILE A 169 17.36 -1.30 -1.59
CA ILE A 169 18.81 -1.23 -1.84
C ILE A 169 19.06 -0.83 -3.31
N GLU A 170 18.35 -1.44 -4.25
CA GLU A 170 18.47 -1.14 -5.67
C GLU A 170 17.99 0.27 -6.02
N ALA A 171 16.97 0.78 -5.34
CA ALA A 171 16.55 2.18 -5.44
C ALA A 171 17.66 3.13 -4.97
N GLY A 172 18.34 2.82 -3.87
CA GLY A 172 19.51 3.58 -3.41
C GLY A 172 20.66 3.56 -4.44
N ARG A 173 20.87 2.43 -5.11
CA ARG A 173 21.86 2.33 -6.20
C ARG A 173 21.51 3.23 -7.39
N LEU A 174 20.23 3.27 -7.78
CA LEU A 174 19.73 4.17 -8.83
C LEU A 174 19.84 5.64 -8.44
N ALA A 175 19.69 5.96 -7.16
CA ALA A 175 19.88 7.31 -6.62
C ALA A 175 21.37 7.73 -6.58
N GLY A 176 22.31 6.85 -6.95
CA GLY A 176 23.73 7.15 -7.02
C GLY A 176 24.48 6.94 -5.69
N LEU A 177 23.94 6.13 -4.76
CA LEU A 177 24.69 5.77 -3.56
C LEU A 177 26.01 5.05 -3.91
N PRO A 178 27.11 5.33 -3.19
CA PRO A 178 28.40 4.69 -3.46
C PRO A 178 28.31 3.16 -3.42
N ALA A 179 29.02 2.49 -4.34
CA ALA A 179 29.00 1.02 -4.46
C ALA A 179 29.35 0.31 -3.14
N VAL A 180 30.26 0.87 -2.34
CA VAL A 180 30.64 0.34 -1.02
C VAL A 180 29.47 0.37 -0.02
N VAL A 181 28.60 1.39 -0.08
CA VAL A 181 27.41 1.50 0.77
C VAL A 181 26.37 0.46 0.34
N ILE A 182 26.16 0.30 -0.97
CA ILE A 182 25.25 -0.72 -1.52
C ILE A 182 25.70 -2.13 -1.13
N GLN A 183 26.99 -2.42 -1.26
CA GLN A 183 27.56 -3.72 -0.90
C GLN A 183 27.37 -3.99 0.61
N ARG A 184 27.61 -2.99 1.46
CA ARG A 184 27.39 -3.12 2.90
C ARG A 184 25.91 -3.32 3.23
N ALA A 185 25.00 -2.59 2.59
CA ALA A 185 23.57 -2.74 2.78
C ALA A 185 23.09 -4.16 2.46
N LYS A 186 23.59 -4.77 1.36
CA LYS A 186 23.28 -6.17 0.99
C LYS A 186 23.75 -7.16 2.04
N GLN A 187 24.95 -6.97 2.60
CA GLN A 187 25.46 -7.81 3.67
C GLN A 187 24.61 -7.70 4.94
N VAL A 188 24.24 -6.48 5.34
CA VAL A 188 23.40 -6.24 6.54
C VAL A 188 22.01 -6.84 6.36
N MET A 189 21.37 -6.66 5.19
CA MET A 189 20.08 -7.27 4.88
C MET A 189 20.13 -8.79 5.02
N GLY A 190 21.17 -9.44 4.45
CA GLY A 190 21.34 -10.89 4.60
C GLY A 190 21.58 -11.36 6.04
N GLN A 191 22.14 -10.51 6.92
CA GLN A 191 22.25 -10.81 8.35
C GLN A 191 20.91 -10.65 9.07
N ILE A 192 20.12 -9.64 8.73
CA ILE A 192 18.80 -9.40 9.32
C ILE A 192 17.84 -10.52 8.94
N GLU A 193 17.75 -10.89 7.66
CA GLU A 193 16.87 -11.97 7.20
C GLU A 193 17.16 -13.31 7.91
N LYS A 194 18.43 -13.62 8.17
CA LYS A 194 18.82 -14.82 8.93
C LYS A 194 18.31 -14.77 10.37
N HIS A 195 18.46 -13.64 11.06
CA HIS A 195 17.99 -13.49 12.44
C HIS A 195 16.46 -13.42 12.53
N SER A 196 15.79 -12.75 11.59
CA SER A 196 14.33 -12.68 11.56
C SER A 196 13.69 -14.04 11.25
N LYS A 197 14.28 -14.85 10.36
CA LYS A 197 13.82 -16.24 10.14
C LYS A 197 14.02 -17.14 11.36
N ILE A 198 15.09 -16.93 12.14
CA ILE A 198 15.29 -17.63 13.41
C ILE A 198 14.22 -17.20 14.43
N ALA A 199 13.91 -15.91 14.52
CA ALA A 199 12.85 -15.40 15.40
C ALA A 199 11.45 -15.88 15.01
N MET A 200 11.11 -15.92 13.71
CA MET A 200 9.84 -16.49 13.23
C MET A 200 9.78 -18.01 13.35
N GLY A 201 10.90 -18.72 13.14
CA GLY A 201 10.99 -20.18 13.32
C GLY A 201 10.82 -20.62 14.78
N LEU A 202 11.15 -19.76 15.74
CA LEU A 202 10.90 -19.99 17.17
C LEU A 202 9.43 -19.77 17.55
N GLN A 203 8.67 -18.95 16.83
CA GLN A 203 7.23 -18.74 17.09
C GLN A 203 6.33 -19.90 16.61
N ASN A 204 6.80 -20.72 15.66
CA ASN A 204 6.10 -21.93 15.22
C ASN A 204 6.28 -23.14 16.17
N LEU A 205 7.01 -22.97 17.28
CA LEU A 205 7.20 -24.00 18.31
C LEU A 205 6.33 -23.80 19.56
N ASP A 206 5.58 -22.68 19.64
CA ASP A 206 4.72 -22.34 20.79
C ASP A 206 3.21 -22.34 20.43
N ILE A 207 2.81 -23.07 19.40
CA ILE A 207 1.40 -23.45 19.18
C ILE A 207 1.34 -24.97 19.29
N ASP A 208 0.95 -25.43 20.49
CA ASP A 208 0.63 -26.81 20.83
C ASP A 208 -0.32 -27.49 19.82
#